data_AF-B4VHA3-F1
#
_entry.id   AF-B4VHA3-F1
#
_cell.length_a   1.000
_cell.length_b   1.000
_cell.length_c   1.000
_cell.angle_alpha   90.00
_cell.angle_beta   90.00
_cell.angle_gamma   90.00
#
_symmetry.space_group_name_H-M   'P 1'
#
loop_
_entity.id
_entity.type
_entity.pdbx_description
1 polymer ?
#
loop_
_entity_poly.entity_id
_entity_poly.type
_entity_poly.pdbx_seq_one_letter_code
_entity_poly.pdbx_strand_id
1 'polypeptide(L)'
;MHIFEYPELVFTQLALLVISVIWLLRRNDEIPLLISTFLFYVASYRYLIVTSGIDRWVNLGSFGFTPITNEAGVVALSYIVLGQICLLATYMVRQRQVLPIAISQADPFLLRWLRPKVLLLGLFCLPLVGITRSNIVAQVASGRSLAFQISGYLRLFPFVLVGVATLIICVWKFGGFSQPLSKISAVAILLGLANFTFSSSGRFQFLGWLSASGIILASSYRPKTRLLILSTIAIVAIGMFAVAGSLRNPNLNPDLLNQAAWERASSAEDANMLDGFVLLRDVYPQRLDFRWGMEHIEVLLRPIPRALWPEKPVGGYMNQLGLITANTGFTLGISPTLFGSFYAEVGIVGIVLGSSLYGVILATIIRYTTKLQPFASTLIRAILCACLIPLLRGGDLAGIYAWIGMAFWPCFLLLWLKRADFRLKPSYHIQDYDPTYEEV
;
A
#
# COMPACT_ATOMS: atom_id res chain seq x y z
N MET A 1 3.38 18.96 -31.80
CA MET A 1 2.64 18.40 -30.64
C MET A 1 3.49 18.62 -29.41
N HIS A 2 3.03 19.42 -28.46
CA HIS A 2 3.66 19.44 -27.13
C HIS A 2 3.35 18.11 -26.46
N ILE A 3 4.37 17.33 -26.13
CA ILE A 3 4.23 16.01 -25.49
C ILE A 3 3.58 16.15 -24.10
N PHE A 4 3.65 17.35 -23.50
CA PHE A 4 3.01 17.70 -22.24
C PHE A 4 2.43 19.12 -22.32
N GLU A 5 1.18 19.28 -21.89
CA GLU A 5 0.52 20.58 -21.77
C GLU A 5 1.11 21.42 -20.62
N TYR A 6 1.58 20.76 -19.55
CA TYR A 6 2.20 21.36 -18.35
C TYR A 6 3.53 20.65 -18.03
N PRO A 7 4.58 20.91 -18.82
CA PRO A 7 5.86 20.21 -18.71
C PRO A 7 6.52 20.36 -17.34
N GLU A 8 6.33 21.48 -16.65
CA GLU A 8 6.92 21.78 -15.35
C GLU A 8 6.51 20.81 -14.23
N LEU A 9 5.23 20.40 -14.17
CA LEU A 9 4.76 19.45 -13.16
C LEU A 9 5.33 18.06 -13.38
N VAL A 10 5.37 17.63 -14.64
CA VAL A 10 5.94 16.33 -15.03
C VAL A 10 7.44 16.32 -14.79
N PHE A 11 8.16 17.36 -15.20
CA PHE A 11 9.59 17.48 -14.95
C PHE A 11 9.91 17.53 -13.46
N THR A 12 9.05 18.14 -12.64
CA THR A 12 9.20 18.12 -11.19
C THR A 12 9.08 16.70 -10.63
N GLN A 13 8.06 15.92 -11.03
CA GLN A 13 7.96 14.53 -10.57
C GLN A 13 9.10 13.64 -11.08
N LEU A 14 9.56 13.85 -12.31
CA LEU A 14 10.74 13.17 -12.86
C LEU A 14 12.01 13.53 -12.07
N ALA A 15 12.21 14.80 -11.72
CA ALA A 15 13.31 15.22 -10.88
C ALA A 15 13.26 14.57 -9.49
N LEU A 16 12.07 14.51 -8.87
CA LEU A 16 11.87 13.81 -7.58
C LEU A 16 12.15 12.31 -7.69
N LEU A 17 11.79 11.68 -8.82
CA LEU A 17 12.11 10.29 -9.09
C LEU A 17 13.62 10.07 -9.20
N VAL A 18 14.33 10.91 -9.96
CA VAL A 18 15.79 10.87 -10.08
C VAL A 18 16.47 11.08 -8.73
N ILE A 19 16.05 12.08 -7.96
CA ILE A 19 16.55 12.32 -6.60
C ILE A 19 16.33 11.09 -5.73
N SER A 20 15.18 10.42 -5.86
CA SER A 20 14.86 9.21 -5.10
C SER A 20 15.70 7.99 -5.50
N VAL A 21 16.07 7.86 -6.79
CA VAL A 21 17.04 6.85 -7.24
C VAL A 21 18.41 7.13 -6.63
N ILE A 22 18.89 8.37 -6.71
CA ILE A 22 20.17 8.78 -6.11
C ILE A 22 20.14 8.52 -4.59
N TRP A 23 19.00 8.79 -3.94
CA TRP A 23 18.79 8.53 -2.53
C TRP A 23 18.93 7.04 -2.18
N LEU A 24 18.24 6.16 -2.92
CA LEU A 24 18.39 4.72 -2.74
C LEU A 24 19.85 4.28 -2.91
N LEU A 25 20.53 4.76 -3.95
CA LEU A 25 21.92 4.38 -4.24
C LEU A 25 22.89 4.85 -3.15
N ARG A 26 22.68 6.03 -2.57
CA ARG A 26 23.56 6.62 -1.55
C ARG A 26 23.23 6.20 -0.12
N ARG A 27 21.95 5.97 0.19
CA ARG A 27 21.44 5.75 1.56
C ARG A 27 20.88 4.35 1.79
N ASN A 28 20.82 3.51 0.75
CA ASN A 28 20.20 2.18 0.79
C ASN A 28 18.75 2.21 1.32
N ASP A 29 18.02 3.26 0.94
CA ASP A 29 16.69 3.56 1.42
C ASP A 29 15.71 3.73 0.25
N GLU A 30 14.79 2.79 0.16
CA GLU A 30 13.83 2.60 -0.93
C GLU A 30 12.56 3.46 -0.78
N ILE A 31 12.32 4.08 0.38
CA ILE A 31 11.06 4.74 0.69
C ILE A 31 10.77 5.90 -0.30
N PRO A 32 11.71 6.84 -0.56
CA PRO A 32 11.48 7.90 -1.54
C PRO A 32 11.21 7.39 -2.95
N LEU A 33 11.90 6.32 -3.37
CA LEU A 33 11.74 5.75 -4.70
C LEU A 33 10.35 5.15 -4.86
N LEU A 34 9.89 4.39 -3.86
CA LEU A 34 8.55 3.80 -3.89
C LEU A 34 7.46 4.89 -3.94
N ILE A 35 7.60 5.94 -3.13
CA ILE A 35 6.67 7.10 -3.14
C ILE A 35 6.67 7.78 -4.51
N SER A 36 7.85 8.11 -5.04
CA SER A 36 7.96 8.86 -6.29
C SER A 36 7.48 8.07 -7.51
N THR A 37 7.83 6.79 -7.62
CA THR A 37 7.37 5.92 -8.70
C THR A 37 5.85 5.76 -8.66
N PHE A 38 5.27 5.51 -7.48
CA PHE A 38 3.83 5.36 -7.33
C PHE A 38 3.10 6.65 -7.71
N LEU A 39 3.54 7.80 -7.17
CA LEU A 39 2.89 9.08 -7.43
C LEU A 39 3.07 9.58 -8.87
N PHE A 40 4.19 9.28 -9.52
CA PHE A 40 4.36 9.55 -10.94
C PHE A 40 3.34 8.75 -11.77
N TYR A 41 3.18 7.45 -11.47
CA TYR A 41 2.26 6.57 -12.19
C TYR A 41 0.79 6.99 -12.03
N VAL A 42 0.34 7.27 -10.81
CA VAL A 42 -1.08 7.61 -10.54
C VAL A 42 -1.44 9.08 -10.81
N ALA A 43 -0.44 9.94 -11.06
CA ALA A 43 -0.64 11.37 -11.28
C ALA A 43 -0.18 11.81 -12.69
N SER A 44 1.11 12.11 -12.91
CA SER A 44 1.57 12.61 -14.21
C SER A 44 1.31 11.64 -15.37
N TYR A 45 1.57 10.34 -15.17
CA TYR A 45 1.33 9.35 -16.22
C TYR A 45 -0.17 9.20 -16.51
N ARG A 46 -1.02 9.16 -15.47
CA ARG A 46 -2.49 9.18 -15.63
C ARG A 46 -2.97 10.42 -16.40
N TYR A 47 -2.48 11.61 -16.07
CA TYR A 47 -2.82 12.85 -16.77
C TYR A 47 -2.44 12.78 -18.26
N LEU A 48 -1.22 12.30 -18.56
CA LEU A 48 -0.74 12.12 -19.94
C LEU A 48 -1.63 11.16 -20.74
N ILE A 49 -1.98 10.02 -20.16
CA ILE A 49 -2.81 9.00 -20.82
C ILE A 49 -4.20 9.56 -21.17
N VAL A 50 -4.82 10.33 -20.26
CA VAL A 50 -6.14 10.90 -20.53
C VAL A 50 -6.07 12.05 -21.55
N THR A 51 -5.08 12.94 -21.43
CA THR A 51 -4.95 14.10 -22.34
C THR A 51 -4.48 13.73 -23.75
N SER A 52 -3.79 12.61 -23.91
CA SER A 52 -3.43 12.05 -25.21
C SER A 52 -4.59 11.32 -25.90
N GLY A 53 -5.73 11.16 -25.23
CA GLY A 53 -6.91 10.47 -25.76
C GLY A 53 -6.82 8.94 -25.75
N ILE A 54 -5.80 8.38 -25.08
CA ILE A 54 -5.64 6.92 -24.92
C ILE A 54 -6.70 6.37 -23.96
N ASP A 55 -7.01 7.11 -22.90
CA ASP A 55 -8.13 6.80 -21.99
C ASP A 55 -8.95 8.08 -21.73
N ARG A 56 -10.01 7.95 -20.94
CA ARG A 56 -10.91 9.04 -20.58
C ARG A 56 -10.91 9.27 -19.07
N TRP A 57 -11.20 10.50 -18.68
CA TRP A 57 -11.53 10.81 -17.30
C TRP A 57 -12.71 9.97 -16.83
N VAL A 58 -12.72 9.56 -15.56
CA VAL A 58 -13.87 8.86 -15.00
C VAL A 58 -15.11 9.76 -15.05
N ASN A 59 -16.18 9.27 -15.68
CA ASN A 59 -17.45 9.99 -15.78
C ASN A 59 -18.38 9.64 -14.63
N LEU A 60 -18.65 10.61 -13.75
CA LEU A 60 -19.60 10.50 -12.64
C LEU A 60 -20.81 11.42 -12.78
N GLY A 61 -21.14 11.87 -13.99
CA GLY A 61 -22.30 12.73 -14.24
C GLY A 61 -23.61 12.11 -13.74
N SER A 62 -23.74 10.78 -13.79
CA SER A 62 -24.90 10.04 -13.27
C SER A 62 -25.08 10.17 -11.75
N PHE A 63 -24.03 10.56 -11.03
CA PHE A 63 -24.05 10.82 -9.58
C PHE A 63 -24.13 12.33 -9.27
N GLY A 64 -24.40 13.16 -10.28
CA GLY A 64 -24.51 14.61 -10.14
C GLY A 64 -23.18 15.32 -9.94
N PHE A 65 -22.05 14.69 -10.28
CA PHE A 65 -20.74 15.35 -10.32
C PHE A 65 -20.51 16.05 -11.66
N THR A 66 -19.76 17.13 -11.60
CA THR A 66 -19.23 17.80 -12.78
C THR A 66 -18.30 16.87 -13.56
N PRO A 67 -18.41 16.79 -14.90
CA PRO A 67 -17.42 16.08 -15.70
C PRO A 67 -16.01 16.62 -15.42
N ILE A 68 -15.05 15.73 -15.23
CA ILE A 68 -13.66 16.11 -15.01
C ILE A 68 -13.12 16.73 -16.29
N THR A 69 -12.57 17.93 -16.17
CA THR A 69 -11.88 18.64 -17.27
C THR A 69 -10.37 18.51 -17.12
N ASN A 70 -9.63 18.79 -18.21
CA ASN A 70 -8.17 18.78 -18.17
C ASN A 70 -7.64 19.82 -17.17
N GLU A 71 -8.23 21.01 -17.14
CA GLU A 71 -7.85 22.09 -16.22
C GLU A 71 -8.04 21.66 -14.75
N ALA A 72 -9.15 20.98 -14.44
CA ALA A 72 -9.38 20.47 -13.09
C ALA A 72 -8.35 19.39 -12.71
N GLY A 73 -7.99 18.53 -13.67
CA GLY A 73 -6.93 17.53 -13.55
C GLY A 73 -5.56 18.15 -13.26
N VAL A 74 -5.18 19.23 -13.95
CA VAL A 74 -3.91 19.95 -13.76
C VAL A 74 -3.81 20.54 -12.36
N VAL A 75 -4.88 21.17 -11.89
CA VAL A 75 -4.88 21.75 -10.53
C VAL A 75 -4.73 20.64 -9.48
N ALA A 76 -5.44 19.51 -9.62
CA ALA A 76 -5.25 18.37 -8.73
C ALA A 76 -3.83 17.79 -8.81
N LEU A 77 -3.24 17.71 -10.01
CA LEU A 77 -1.85 17.28 -10.21
C LEU A 77 -0.88 18.22 -9.49
N SER A 78 -1.06 19.54 -9.58
CA SER A 78 -0.21 20.52 -8.88
C SER A 78 -0.22 20.33 -7.36
N TYR A 79 -1.37 19.98 -6.79
CA TYR A 79 -1.52 19.67 -5.37
C TYR A 79 -0.87 18.35 -4.97
N ILE A 80 -0.93 17.33 -5.83
CA ILE A 80 -0.19 16.07 -5.63
C ILE A 80 1.31 16.34 -5.62
N VAL A 81 1.81 17.13 -6.57
CA VAL A 81 3.23 17.50 -6.65
C VAL A 81 3.67 18.26 -5.41
N LEU A 82 2.88 19.25 -4.95
CA LEU A 82 3.14 19.97 -3.71
C LEU A 82 3.23 19.03 -2.50
N GLY A 83 2.24 18.15 -2.33
CA GLY A 83 2.22 17.17 -1.25
C GLY A 83 3.43 16.23 -1.29
N GLN A 84 3.81 15.75 -2.49
CA GLN A 84 4.98 14.92 -2.70
C GLN A 84 6.27 15.64 -2.30
N ILE A 85 6.44 16.90 -2.69
CA ILE A 85 7.61 17.72 -2.31
C ILE A 85 7.68 17.84 -0.79
N CYS A 86 6.59 18.24 -0.12
CA CYS A 86 6.56 18.39 1.34
C CYS A 86 6.88 17.07 2.05
N LEU A 87 6.28 15.96 1.61
CA LEU A 87 6.50 14.64 2.19
C LEU A 87 7.95 14.17 2.03
N LEU A 88 8.51 14.27 0.82
CA LEU A 88 9.87 13.81 0.54
C LEU A 88 10.92 14.72 1.19
N ALA A 89 10.73 16.05 1.14
CA ALA A 89 11.65 16.99 1.76
C ALA A 89 11.74 16.76 3.27
N THR A 90 10.59 16.67 3.96
CA THR A 90 10.58 16.41 5.41
C THR A 90 11.14 15.03 5.76
N TYR A 91 10.82 14.00 4.97
CA TYR A 91 11.39 12.67 5.14
C TYR A 91 12.91 12.68 5.02
N MET A 92 13.45 13.19 3.91
CA MET A 92 14.89 13.21 3.61
C MET A 92 15.68 14.10 4.58
N VAL A 93 15.10 15.23 5.01
CA VAL A 93 15.74 16.10 6.02
C VAL A 93 15.88 15.36 7.36
N ARG A 94 14.88 14.56 7.75
CA ARG A 94 14.85 13.86 9.04
C ARG A 94 15.62 12.55 9.02
N GLN A 95 15.55 11.79 7.92
CA GLN A 95 16.24 10.54 7.77
C GLN A 95 17.53 10.73 6.95
N ARG A 96 18.62 11.12 7.59
CA ARG A 96 19.92 11.31 6.89
C ARG A 96 20.85 10.10 7.00
N GLN A 97 20.43 9.04 7.70
CA GLN A 97 21.26 7.88 7.98
C GLN A 97 21.32 6.95 6.77
N VAL A 98 22.48 6.32 6.56
CA VAL A 98 22.61 5.21 5.63
C VAL A 98 22.00 3.97 6.30
N LEU A 99 21.11 3.28 5.60
CA LEU A 99 20.50 2.06 6.13
C LEU A 99 21.46 0.87 5.93
N PRO A 100 21.70 0.07 6.98
CA PRO A 100 22.62 -1.05 6.89
C PRO A 100 22.07 -2.12 5.93
N ILE A 101 23.00 -2.83 5.28
CA ILE A 101 22.67 -4.01 4.49
C ILE A 101 22.37 -5.15 5.47
N ALA A 102 21.24 -5.83 5.30
CA ALA A 102 20.84 -6.89 6.20
C ALA A 102 21.67 -8.15 5.92
N ILE A 103 22.67 -8.40 6.75
CA ILE A 103 23.35 -9.70 6.80
C ILE A 103 22.34 -10.72 7.34
N SER A 104 22.18 -11.87 6.67
CA SER A 104 21.27 -12.96 7.06
C SER A 104 21.77 -13.69 8.32
N GLN A 105 21.98 -12.96 9.41
CA GLN A 105 22.26 -13.48 10.74
C GLN A 105 21.13 -13.07 11.67
N ALA A 106 20.31 -14.03 12.06
CA ALA A 106 19.33 -13.87 13.14
C ALA A 106 19.66 -14.84 14.26
N ASP A 107 19.20 -14.54 15.47
CA ASP A 107 19.37 -15.41 16.63
C ASP A 107 18.77 -16.81 16.37
N PRO A 108 19.58 -17.88 16.37
CA PRO A 108 19.10 -19.24 16.14
C PRO A 108 18.01 -19.68 17.13
N PHE A 109 18.06 -19.20 18.37
CA PHE A 109 17.04 -19.50 19.38
C PHE A 109 15.69 -18.87 19.02
N LEU A 110 15.71 -17.61 18.57
CA LEU A 110 14.52 -16.92 18.10
C LEU A 110 13.90 -17.66 16.90
N LEU A 111 14.71 -18.02 15.90
CA LEU A 111 14.22 -18.72 14.70
C LEU A 111 13.65 -20.10 15.03
N ARG A 112 14.31 -20.85 15.91
CA ARG A 112 13.81 -22.16 16.38
C ARG A 112 12.46 -22.02 17.09
N TRP A 113 12.28 -20.96 17.89
CA TRP A 113 11.01 -20.66 18.56
C TRP A 113 9.91 -20.18 17.59
N LEU A 114 10.28 -19.39 16.59
CA LEU A 114 9.35 -18.72 15.68
C LEU A 114 8.84 -19.65 14.57
N ARG A 115 9.71 -20.49 14.00
CA ARG A 115 9.40 -21.43 12.91
C ARG A 115 8.07 -22.20 13.13
N PRO A 116 7.89 -23.00 14.20
CA PRO A 116 6.68 -23.78 14.36
C PRO A 116 5.45 -22.90 14.57
N LYS A 117 5.60 -21.72 15.19
CA LYS A 117 4.48 -20.80 15.45
C LYS A 117 3.98 -20.13 14.17
N VAL A 118 4.88 -19.73 13.28
CA VAL A 118 4.51 -19.11 12.00
C VAL A 118 3.84 -20.13 11.08
N LEU A 119 4.34 -21.38 11.03
CA LEU A 119 3.70 -22.45 10.26
C LEU A 119 2.32 -22.81 10.83
N LEU A 120 2.20 -22.98 12.15
CA LEU A 120 0.93 -23.26 12.81
C LEU A 120 -0.08 -22.12 12.58
N LEU A 121 0.37 -20.86 12.69
CA LEU A 121 -0.46 -19.69 12.40
C LEU A 121 -0.96 -19.71 10.95
N GLY A 122 -0.10 -20.03 9.98
CA GLY A 122 -0.52 -20.13 8.58
C GLY A 122 -1.53 -21.25 8.34
N LEU A 123 -1.29 -22.44 8.91
CA LEU A 123 -2.21 -23.58 8.84
C LEU A 123 -3.56 -23.29 9.53
N PHE A 124 -3.57 -22.47 10.58
CA PHE A 124 -4.79 -22.03 11.25
C PHE A 124 -5.54 -20.94 10.48
N CYS A 125 -4.83 -19.91 9.99
CA CYS A 125 -5.44 -18.77 9.32
C CYS A 125 -6.04 -19.13 7.96
N LEU A 126 -5.42 -20.00 7.16
CA LEU A 126 -5.93 -20.37 5.83
C LEU A 126 -7.38 -20.91 5.84
N PRO A 127 -7.72 -21.98 6.58
CA PRO A 127 -9.08 -22.49 6.63
C PRO A 127 -10.05 -21.46 7.24
N LEU A 128 -9.62 -20.73 8.26
CA LEU A 128 -10.44 -19.69 8.87
C LEU A 128 -10.75 -18.55 7.88
N VAL A 129 -9.81 -18.18 7.02
CA VAL A 129 -10.07 -17.22 5.93
C VAL A 129 -11.06 -17.79 4.91
N GLY A 130 -10.98 -19.08 4.58
CA GLY A 130 -12.00 -19.76 3.75
C GLY A 130 -13.40 -19.67 4.35
N ILE A 131 -13.53 -20.01 5.64
CA ILE A 131 -14.81 -19.95 6.37
C ILE A 131 -15.35 -18.52 6.43
N THR A 132 -14.51 -17.55 6.81
CA THR A 132 -14.93 -16.15 6.93
C THR A 132 -15.37 -15.56 5.59
N ARG A 133 -14.67 -15.87 4.49
CA ARG A 133 -15.10 -15.47 3.14
C ARG A 133 -16.42 -16.11 2.73
N SER A 134 -16.60 -17.40 2.97
CA SER A 134 -17.87 -18.10 2.69
C SER A 134 -19.03 -17.45 3.46
N ASN A 135 -18.83 -17.13 4.75
CA ASN A 135 -19.82 -16.45 5.57
C ASN A 135 -20.15 -15.04 5.09
N ILE A 136 -19.17 -14.29 4.57
CA ILE A 136 -19.42 -12.97 3.97
C ILE A 136 -20.25 -13.12 2.70
N VAL A 137 -19.90 -14.07 1.82
CA VAL A 137 -20.64 -14.32 0.57
C VAL A 137 -22.08 -14.71 0.87
N ALA A 138 -22.32 -15.61 1.84
CA ALA A 138 -23.67 -15.99 2.26
C ALA A 138 -24.48 -14.81 2.83
N GLN A 139 -23.83 -13.92 3.59
CA GLN A 139 -24.49 -12.72 4.11
C GLN A 139 -24.83 -11.71 3.00
N VAL A 140 -23.94 -11.51 2.03
CA VAL A 140 -24.21 -10.64 0.88
C VAL A 140 -25.31 -11.25 0.01
N ALA A 141 -25.29 -12.55 -0.23
CA ALA A 141 -26.32 -13.26 -1.00
C ALA A 141 -27.71 -13.21 -0.33
N SER A 142 -27.77 -13.06 1.00
CA SER A 142 -29.02 -12.81 1.74
C SER A 142 -29.42 -11.33 1.81
N GLY A 143 -28.79 -10.48 0.99
CA GLY A 143 -29.13 -9.06 0.87
C GLY A 143 -28.54 -8.18 1.96
N ARG A 144 -27.61 -8.68 2.79
CA ARG A 144 -27.01 -7.86 3.84
C ARG A 144 -26.00 -6.87 3.28
N SER A 145 -26.10 -5.61 3.71
CA SER A 145 -25.15 -4.56 3.32
C SER A 145 -23.77 -4.77 3.94
N LEU A 146 -22.73 -4.76 3.10
CA LEU A 146 -21.32 -4.81 3.51
C LEU A 146 -20.87 -3.59 4.35
N ALA A 147 -21.54 -2.45 4.19
CA ALA A 147 -21.18 -1.21 4.88
C ALA A 147 -21.83 -1.12 6.26
N PHE A 148 -23.06 -1.66 6.40
CA PHE A 148 -23.88 -1.43 7.59
C PHE A 148 -24.10 -2.68 8.44
N GLN A 149 -24.26 -3.85 7.84
CA GLN A 149 -24.75 -5.05 8.52
C GLN A 149 -23.67 -6.12 8.71
N ILE A 150 -22.69 -6.20 7.82
CA ILE A 150 -21.59 -7.17 7.94
C ILE A 150 -20.48 -6.59 8.83
N SER A 151 -20.02 -7.37 9.81
CA SER A 151 -18.92 -6.97 10.69
C SER A 151 -17.66 -6.61 9.89
N GLY A 152 -17.15 -5.40 10.11
CA GLY A 152 -15.89 -4.95 9.50
C GLY A 152 -14.71 -5.86 9.85
N TYR A 153 -14.69 -6.44 11.05
CA TYR A 153 -13.66 -7.40 11.45
C TYR A 153 -13.70 -8.67 10.62
N LEU A 154 -14.90 -9.21 10.36
CA LEU A 154 -15.06 -10.39 9.52
C LEU A 154 -14.57 -10.10 8.11
N ARG A 155 -14.95 -8.93 7.56
CA ARG A 155 -14.52 -8.46 6.23
C ARG A 155 -13.01 -8.25 6.12
N LEU A 156 -12.38 -7.73 7.17
CA LEU A 156 -10.95 -7.43 7.18
C LEU A 156 -10.08 -8.62 7.64
N PHE A 157 -10.66 -9.65 8.26
CA PHE A 157 -9.90 -10.79 8.74
C PHE A 157 -9.04 -11.46 7.65
N PRO A 158 -9.49 -11.65 6.40
CA PRO A 158 -8.65 -12.21 5.32
C PRO A 158 -7.32 -11.49 5.08
N PHE A 159 -7.18 -10.23 5.50
CA PHE A 159 -5.91 -9.51 5.39
C PHE A 159 -4.80 -10.11 6.26
N VAL A 160 -5.12 -10.88 7.32
CA VAL A 160 -4.13 -11.57 8.16
C VAL A 160 -3.12 -12.38 7.36
N LEU A 161 -3.54 -12.90 6.20
CA LEU A 161 -2.69 -13.66 5.29
C LEU A 161 -1.46 -12.83 4.86
N VAL A 162 -1.60 -11.52 4.67
CA VAL A 162 -0.49 -10.64 4.31
C VAL A 162 0.64 -10.72 5.34
N GLY A 163 0.31 -10.61 6.63
CA GLY A 163 1.26 -10.74 7.72
C GLY A 163 1.83 -12.14 7.86
N VAL A 164 1.02 -13.19 7.62
CA VAL A 164 1.49 -14.59 7.62
C VAL A 164 2.54 -14.82 6.53
N ALA A 165 2.27 -14.42 5.28
CA ALA A 165 3.24 -14.52 4.18
C ALA A 165 4.52 -13.74 4.50
N THR A 166 4.37 -12.51 4.98
CA THR A 166 5.51 -11.65 5.35
C THR A 166 6.39 -12.31 6.40
N LEU A 167 5.79 -12.91 7.44
CA LEU A 167 6.54 -13.65 8.47
C LEU A 167 7.22 -14.90 7.92
N ILE A 168 6.53 -15.71 7.11
CA ILE A 168 7.12 -16.91 6.48
C ILE A 168 8.35 -16.51 5.68
N ILE A 169 8.23 -15.50 4.82
CA ILE A 169 9.31 -15.09 3.92
C ILE A 169 10.47 -14.46 4.70
N CYS A 170 10.18 -13.70 5.76
CA CYS A 170 11.21 -13.19 6.66
C CYS A 170 11.95 -14.33 7.39
N VAL A 171 11.22 -15.29 7.97
CA VAL A 171 11.83 -16.46 8.63
C VAL A 171 12.65 -17.28 7.65
N TRP A 172 12.18 -17.45 6.42
CA TRP A 172 12.90 -18.15 5.35
C TRP A 172 14.21 -17.44 5.02
N LYS A 173 14.17 -16.12 4.77
CA LYS A 173 15.32 -15.29 4.41
C LYS A 173 16.46 -15.37 5.44
N PHE A 174 16.12 -15.50 6.72
CA PHE A 174 17.07 -15.62 7.82
C PHE A 174 17.42 -17.08 8.17
N GLY A 175 17.05 -18.06 7.33
CA GLY A 175 17.47 -19.45 7.50
C GLY A 175 16.67 -20.24 8.53
N GLY A 176 15.50 -19.76 8.93
CA GLY A 176 14.67 -20.42 9.95
C GLY A 176 14.14 -21.80 9.51
N PHE A 177 13.98 -22.06 8.22
CA PHE A 177 13.47 -23.33 7.68
C PHE A 177 14.62 -24.25 7.21
N SER A 178 15.31 -24.91 8.15
CA SER A 178 16.38 -25.86 7.82
C SER A 178 15.87 -27.25 7.40
N GLN A 179 14.73 -27.69 7.92
CA GLN A 179 14.19 -29.03 7.65
C GLN A 179 13.32 -29.06 6.38
N PRO A 180 13.40 -30.13 5.56
CA PRO A 180 12.66 -30.22 4.29
C PRO A 180 11.15 -30.12 4.51
N LEU A 181 10.61 -30.80 5.54
CA LEU A 181 9.20 -30.72 5.88
C LEU A 181 8.75 -29.28 6.16
N SER A 182 9.54 -28.51 6.92
CA SER A 182 9.21 -27.11 7.22
C SER A 182 9.22 -26.20 5.99
N LYS A 183 10.11 -26.47 5.01
CA LYS A 183 10.14 -25.77 3.72
C LYS A 183 8.91 -26.12 2.88
N ILE A 184 8.57 -27.41 2.78
CA ILE A 184 7.38 -27.89 2.06
C ILE A 184 6.12 -27.26 2.66
N SER A 185 5.97 -27.26 3.99
CA SER A 185 4.84 -26.61 4.66
C SER A 185 4.79 -25.11 4.38
N ALA A 186 5.91 -24.40 4.44
CA ALA A 186 5.97 -22.98 4.11
C ALA A 186 5.54 -22.70 2.65
N VAL A 187 6.03 -23.49 1.69
CA VAL A 187 5.63 -23.37 0.27
C VAL A 187 4.14 -23.66 0.09
N ALA A 188 3.62 -24.74 0.70
CA ALA A 188 2.21 -25.09 0.61
C ALA A 188 1.30 -23.97 1.17
N ILE A 189 1.70 -23.35 2.29
CA ILE A 189 0.97 -22.21 2.86
C ILE A 189 1.02 -21.00 1.91
N LEU A 190 2.18 -20.68 1.35
CA LEU A 190 2.33 -19.56 0.40
C LEU A 190 1.51 -19.78 -0.89
N LEU A 191 1.45 -21.01 -1.41
CA LEU A 191 0.62 -21.35 -2.56
C LEU A 191 -0.88 -21.23 -2.24
N GLY A 192 -1.32 -21.75 -1.09
CA GLY A 192 -2.70 -21.60 -0.63
C GLY A 192 -3.07 -20.12 -0.46
N LEU A 193 -2.15 -19.33 0.10
CA LEU A 193 -2.31 -17.89 0.26
C LEU A 193 -2.37 -17.16 -1.09
N ALA A 194 -1.50 -17.52 -2.04
CA ALA A 194 -1.54 -16.96 -3.39
C ALA A 194 -2.91 -17.26 -4.04
N ASN A 195 -3.42 -18.48 -3.91
CA ASN A 195 -4.76 -18.85 -4.40
C ASN A 195 -5.88 -18.02 -3.76
N PHE A 196 -5.82 -17.75 -2.45
CA PHE A 196 -6.82 -16.91 -1.79
C PHE A 196 -6.68 -15.43 -2.16
N THR A 197 -5.47 -14.92 -2.33
CA THR A 197 -5.23 -13.47 -2.50
C THR A 197 -5.23 -13.03 -3.97
N PHE A 198 -4.93 -13.93 -4.91
CA PHE A 198 -4.94 -13.64 -6.34
C PHE A 198 -6.37 -13.70 -6.90
N SER A 199 -7.12 -12.63 -6.69
CA SER A 199 -8.46 -12.45 -7.23
C SER A 199 -8.76 -10.96 -7.43
N SER A 200 -9.85 -10.67 -8.14
CA SER A 200 -10.30 -9.29 -8.42
C SER A 200 -10.53 -8.44 -7.16
N SER A 201 -10.98 -9.07 -6.07
CA SER A 201 -11.19 -8.45 -4.76
C SER A 201 -9.98 -8.59 -3.83
N GLY A 202 -9.18 -9.64 -4.00
CA GLY A 202 -7.98 -9.94 -3.21
C GLY A 202 -6.70 -9.24 -3.68
N ARG A 203 -6.68 -8.62 -4.86
CA ARG A 203 -5.47 -8.06 -5.50
C ARG A 203 -4.62 -7.13 -4.62
N PHE A 204 -5.23 -6.39 -3.70
CA PHE A 204 -4.50 -5.56 -2.73
C PHE A 204 -3.83 -6.38 -1.62
N GLN A 205 -4.43 -7.50 -1.19
CA GLN A 205 -3.77 -8.47 -0.31
C GLN A 205 -2.55 -9.04 -1.03
N PHE A 206 -2.75 -9.47 -2.28
CA PHE A 206 -1.69 -10.02 -3.12
C PHE A 206 -0.52 -9.06 -3.26
N LEU A 207 -0.81 -7.82 -3.68
CA LEU A 207 0.18 -6.77 -3.80
C LEU A 207 0.90 -6.48 -2.48
N GLY A 208 0.16 -6.42 -1.36
CA GLY A 208 0.72 -6.14 -0.04
C GLY A 208 1.81 -7.14 0.37
N TRP A 209 1.53 -8.45 0.28
CA TRP A 209 2.54 -9.44 0.66
C TRP A 209 3.63 -9.58 -0.39
N LEU A 210 3.34 -9.42 -1.69
CA LEU A 210 4.35 -9.45 -2.75
C LEU A 210 5.37 -8.31 -2.59
N SER A 211 4.91 -7.09 -2.32
CA SER A 211 5.78 -5.94 -2.04
C SER A 211 6.63 -6.17 -0.80
N ALA A 212 6.04 -6.65 0.31
CA ALA A 212 6.80 -6.98 1.52
C ALA A 212 7.88 -8.05 1.24
N SER A 213 7.53 -9.07 0.47
CA SER A 213 8.44 -10.16 0.06
C SER A 213 9.63 -9.62 -0.72
N GLY A 214 9.38 -8.73 -1.69
CA GLY A 214 10.45 -8.12 -2.47
C GLY A 214 11.44 -7.35 -1.63
N ILE A 215 10.95 -6.59 -0.66
CA ILE A 215 11.81 -5.84 0.27
C ILE A 215 12.64 -6.79 1.14
N ILE A 216 12.04 -7.86 1.66
CA ILE A 216 12.73 -8.87 2.48
C ILE A 216 13.81 -9.59 1.66
N LEU A 217 13.48 -10.03 0.45
CA LEU A 217 14.42 -10.78 -0.38
C LEU A 217 15.58 -9.88 -0.82
N ALA A 218 15.29 -8.62 -1.15
CA ALA A 218 16.26 -7.65 -1.63
C ALA A 218 17.13 -7.02 -0.51
N SER A 219 16.83 -7.23 0.77
CA SER A 219 17.45 -6.50 1.90
C SER A 219 18.94 -6.79 2.12
N SER A 220 19.44 -7.92 1.63
CA SER A 220 20.87 -8.30 1.75
C SER A 220 21.72 -7.86 0.57
N TYR A 221 21.13 -7.25 -0.46
CA TYR A 221 21.85 -6.85 -1.65
C TYR A 221 22.27 -5.38 -1.58
N ARG A 222 23.38 -5.06 -2.27
CA ARG A 222 23.83 -3.68 -2.46
C ARG A 222 22.76 -2.85 -3.20
N PRO A 223 22.73 -1.52 -3.03
CA PRO A 223 21.67 -0.67 -3.58
C PRO A 223 21.43 -0.82 -5.09
N LYS A 224 22.48 -1.02 -5.91
CA LYS A 224 22.35 -1.23 -7.37
C LYS A 224 21.55 -2.50 -7.71
N THR A 225 21.97 -3.64 -7.16
CA THR A 225 21.27 -4.93 -7.35
C THR A 225 19.88 -4.89 -6.73
N ARG A 226 19.74 -4.22 -5.60
CA ARG A 226 18.46 -4.03 -4.92
C ARG A 226 17.47 -3.23 -5.78
N LEU A 227 17.92 -2.16 -6.42
CA LEU A 227 17.11 -1.40 -7.39
C LEU A 227 16.60 -2.32 -8.50
N LEU A 228 17.47 -3.13 -9.11
CA LEU A 228 17.08 -4.10 -10.14
C LEU A 228 15.99 -5.06 -9.64
N ILE A 229 16.19 -5.68 -8.48
CA ILE A 229 15.22 -6.63 -7.89
C ILE A 229 13.87 -5.93 -7.65
N LEU A 230 13.88 -4.74 -7.05
CA LEU A 230 12.66 -4.00 -6.74
C LEU A 230 11.93 -3.56 -8.01
N SER A 231 12.66 -3.13 -9.05
CA SER A 231 12.09 -2.81 -10.37
C SER A 231 11.43 -4.03 -11.02
N THR A 232 12.09 -5.20 -11.01
CA THR A 232 11.51 -6.44 -11.52
C THR A 232 10.23 -6.82 -10.77
N ILE A 233 10.25 -6.73 -9.45
CA ILE A 233 9.08 -7.04 -8.62
C ILE A 233 7.95 -6.04 -8.86
N ALA A 234 8.24 -4.76 -9.06
CA ALA A 234 7.24 -3.75 -9.40
C ALA A 234 6.57 -4.06 -10.75
N ILE A 235 7.33 -4.45 -11.78
CA ILE A 235 6.80 -4.84 -13.09
C ILE A 235 5.89 -6.06 -12.96
N VAL A 236 6.35 -7.11 -12.27
CA VAL A 236 5.54 -8.32 -12.02
C VAL A 236 4.27 -7.98 -11.24
N ALA A 237 4.38 -7.14 -10.22
CA ALA A 237 3.25 -6.71 -9.41
C ALA A 237 2.21 -5.94 -10.23
N ILE A 238 2.63 -5.01 -11.10
CA ILE A 238 1.74 -4.27 -11.99
C ILE A 238 1.04 -5.22 -12.97
N GLY A 239 1.80 -6.12 -13.62
CA GLY A 239 1.22 -7.10 -14.56
C GLY A 239 0.20 -8.02 -13.88
N MET A 240 0.54 -8.58 -12.73
CA MET A 240 -0.37 -9.44 -11.96
C MET A 240 -1.60 -8.68 -11.45
N PHE A 241 -1.42 -7.42 -11.05
CA PHE A 241 -2.53 -6.57 -10.61
C PHE A 241 -3.49 -6.25 -11.77
N ALA A 242 -2.95 -6.00 -12.97
CA ALA A 242 -3.72 -5.77 -14.18
C ALA A 242 -4.50 -7.03 -14.61
N VAL A 243 -3.86 -8.21 -14.60
CA VAL A 243 -4.55 -9.50 -14.84
C VAL A 243 -5.70 -9.70 -13.85
N ALA A 244 -5.44 -9.53 -12.55
CA ALA A 244 -6.48 -9.64 -11.53
C ALA A 244 -7.59 -8.58 -11.70
N GLY A 245 -7.26 -7.41 -12.25
CA GLY A 245 -8.22 -6.39 -12.64
C GLY A 245 -9.11 -6.80 -13.80
N SER A 246 -8.53 -7.36 -14.87
CA SER A 246 -9.25 -7.84 -16.06
C SER A 246 -10.22 -8.97 -15.73
N LEU A 247 -9.89 -9.83 -14.76
CA LEU A 247 -10.79 -10.88 -14.24
C LEU A 247 -12.07 -10.34 -13.55
N ARG A 248 -12.24 -9.02 -13.43
CA ARG A 248 -13.50 -8.40 -12.96
C ARG A 248 -14.60 -8.46 -14.00
N ASN A 249 -14.26 -8.55 -15.28
CA ASN A 249 -15.25 -8.61 -16.35
C ASN A 249 -15.66 -10.08 -16.56
N PRO A 250 -16.86 -10.51 -16.12
CA PRO A 250 -17.29 -11.90 -16.25
C PRO A 250 -17.50 -12.33 -17.70
N ASN A 251 -17.63 -11.37 -18.62
CA ASN A 251 -17.85 -11.59 -20.04
C ASN A 251 -16.56 -11.55 -20.86
N LEU A 252 -15.40 -11.40 -20.21
CA LEU A 252 -14.11 -11.35 -20.90
C LEU A 252 -13.76 -12.75 -21.43
N ASN A 253 -13.53 -12.83 -22.74
CA ASN A 253 -12.99 -14.05 -23.35
C ASN A 253 -11.61 -14.38 -22.74
N PRO A 254 -11.39 -15.59 -22.19
CA PRO A 254 -10.10 -16.01 -21.64
C PRO A 254 -8.91 -15.79 -22.60
N ASP A 255 -9.12 -15.95 -23.91
CA ASP A 255 -8.07 -15.78 -24.92
C ASP A 255 -7.59 -14.32 -25.03
N LEU A 256 -8.45 -13.36 -24.64
CA LEU A 256 -8.15 -11.93 -24.65
C LEU A 256 -7.63 -11.42 -23.29
N LEU A 257 -7.48 -12.29 -22.28
CA LEU A 257 -7.11 -11.87 -20.92
C LEU A 257 -5.78 -11.12 -20.87
N ASN A 258 -4.77 -11.62 -21.59
CA ASN A 258 -3.44 -10.99 -21.63
C ASN A 258 -3.47 -9.63 -22.31
N GLN A 259 -4.22 -9.50 -23.41
CA GLN A 259 -4.39 -8.22 -24.10
C GLN A 259 -5.14 -7.22 -23.20
N ALA A 260 -6.24 -7.63 -22.59
CA ALA A 260 -6.99 -6.78 -21.66
C ALA A 260 -6.14 -6.34 -20.46
N ALA A 261 -5.31 -7.23 -19.90
CA ALA A 261 -4.38 -6.88 -18.84
C ALA A 261 -3.30 -5.87 -19.30
N TRP A 262 -2.77 -6.05 -20.51
CA TRP A 262 -1.81 -5.11 -21.09
C TRP A 262 -2.42 -3.73 -21.35
N GLU A 263 -3.60 -3.68 -21.96
CA GLU A 263 -4.37 -2.45 -22.18
C GLU A 263 -4.65 -1.76 -20.85
N ARG A 264 -5.13 -2.48 -19.84
CA ARG A 264 -5.40 -1.95 -18.49
C ARG A 264 -4.17 -1.39 -17.79
N ALA A 265 -3.01 -2.05 -17.94
CA ALA A 265 -1.75 -1.58 -17.36
C ALA A 265 -1.21 -0.34 -18.08
N SER A 266 -1.26 -0.33 -19.42
CA SER A 266 -0.77 0.77 -20.25
C SER A 266 -1.69 2.00 -20.27
N SER A 267 -3.00 1.81 -20.08
CA SER A 267 -3.97 2.90 -19.93
C SER A 267 -4.04 3.45 -18.51
N ALA A 268 -3.29 2.86 -17.57
CA ALA A 268 -3.33 3.23 -16.16
C ALA A 268 -4.77 3.26 -15.59
N GLU A 269 -5.67 2.39 -16.06
CA GLU A 269 -7.09 2.39 -15.69
C GLU A 269 -7.28 2.21 -14.17
N ASP A 270 -6.44 1.36 -13.57
CA ASP A 270 -6.42 1.13 -12.12
C ASP A 270 -5.70 2.25 -11.33
N ALA A 271 -5.18 3.26 -12.01
CA ALA A 271 -4.43 4.40 -11.47
C ALA A 271 -5.25 5.71 -11.42
N ASN A 272 -6.58 5.60 -11.31
CA ASN A 272 -7.53 6.72 -11.31
C ASN A 272 -7.53 7.61 -10.04
N MET A 273 -6.41 7.67 -9.32
CA MET A 273 -6.33 8.44 -8.07
C MET A 273 -6.24 9.95 -8.29
N LEU A 274 -5.73 10.37 -9.45
CA LEU A 274 -5.81 11.76 -9.91
C LEU A 274 -7.28 12.18 -10.08
N ASP A 275 -8.05 11.36 -10.81
CA ASP A 275 -9.49 11.54 -11.03
C ASP A 275 -10.21 11.66 -9.68
N GLY A 276 -9.89 10.77 -8.73
CA GLY A 276 -10.42 10.83 -7.36
C GLY A 276 -10.14 12.14 -6.62
N PHE A 277 -8.94 12.72 -6.80
CA PHE A 277 -8.63 13.99 -6.17
C PHE A 277 -9.37 15.16 -6.84
N VAL A 278 -9.56 15.14 -8.17
CA VAL A 278 -10.43 16.13 -8.82
C VAL A 278 -11.82 16.11 -8.18
N LEU A 279 -12.38 14.92 -7.98
CA LEU A 279 -13.69 14.78 -7.34
C LEU A 279 -13.73 15.32 -5.91
N LEU A 280 -12.67 15.10 -5.12
CA LEU A 280 -12.62 15.66 -3.76
C LEU A 280 -12.65 17.19 -3.74
N ARG A 281 -12.16 17.86 -4.78
CA ARG A 281 -12.25 19.33 -4.88
C ARG A 281 -13.64 19.84 -5.21
N ASP A 282 -14.50 19.00 -5.79
CA ASP A 282 -15.92 19.28 -6.02
C ASP A 282 -16.78 18.91 -4.81
N VAL A 283 -16.25 18.08 -3.90
CA VAL A 283 -16.90 17.70 -2.65
C VAL A 283 -16.57 18.69 -1.53
N TYR A 284 -15.29 19.03 -1.35
CA TYR A 284 -14.83 19.86 -0.24
C TYR A 284 -14.31 21.22 -0.77
N PRO A 285 -14.88 22.36 -0.31
CA PRO A 285 -15.93 22.52 0.71
C PRO A 285 -17.37 22.60 0.17
N GLN A 286 -17.62 22.32 -1.12
CA GLN A 286 -18.87 22.71 -1.79
C GLN A 286 -20.09 21.85 -1.41
N ARG A 287 -19.87 20.57 -1.10
CA ARG A 287 -20.93 19.61 -0.75
C ARG A 287 -20.81 19.11 0.68
N LEU A 288 -19.59 19.04 1.19
CA LEU A 288 -19.26 18.68 2.56
C LEU A 288 -18.25 19.67 3.11
N ASP A 289 -18.41 20.00 4.38
CA ASP A 289 -17.41 20.80 5.08
C ASP A 289 -16.09 20.04 5.22
N PHE A 290 -15.00 20.80 5.29
CA PHE A 290 -13.70 20.27 5.67
C PHE A 290 -13.78 19.46 6.97
N ARG A 291 -12.95 18.42 7.09
CA ARG A 291 -13.08 17.40 8.12
C ARG A 291 -12.29 17.68 9.42
N TRP A 292 -11.38 18.65 9.43
CA TRP A 292 -10.68 19.15 10.62
C TRP A 292 -10.00 18.06 11.50
N GLY A 293 -9.46 17.02 10.87
CA GLY A 293 -8.78 15.88 11.51
C GLY A 293 -9.67 14.66 11.77
N MET A 294 -10.95 14.72 11.42
CA MET A 294 -11.89 13.64 11.73
C MET A 294 -11.59 12.33 10.98
N GLU A 295 -10.95 12.36 9.80
CA GLU A 295 -10.58 11.10 9.11
C GLU A 295 -9.57 10.31 9.94
N HIS A 296 -8.67 11.01 10.65
CA HIS A 296 -7.65 10.38 11.47
C HIS A 296 -8.21 9.81 12.77
N ILE A 297 -9.23 10.45 13.36
CA ILE A 297 -9.88 10.00 14.59
C ILE A 297 -10.81 8.81 14.33
N GLU A 298 -11.43 8.75 13.15
CA GLU A 298 -12.37 7.68 12.77
C GLU A 298 -11.83 6.27 12.95
N VAL A 299 -10.51 6.06 12.86
CA VAL A 299 -9.90 4.74 13.08
C VAL A 299 -10.20 4.19 14.47
N LEU A 300 -10.31 5.07 15.48
CA LEU A 300 -10.64 4.70 16.85
C LEU A 300 -12.14 4.43 17.01
N LEU A 301 -12.96 5.08 16.18
CA LEU A 301 -14.42 4.94 16.22
C LEU A 301 -14.91 3.71 15.46
N ARG A 302 -14.22 3.30 14.40
CA ARG A 302 -14.60 2.16 13.55
C ARG A 302 -14.78 0.84 14.30
N PRO A 303 -13.90 0.47 15.23
CA PRO A 303 -14.05 -0.70 16.10
C PRO A 303 -15.40 -0.84 16.81
N ILE A 304 -16.07 0.28 17.11
CA ILE A 304 -17.32 0.30 17.88
C ILE A 304 -18.45 -0.28 17.01
N PRO A 305 -19.08 -1.42 17.38
CA PRO A 305 -20.18 -1.99 16.63
C PRO A 305 -21.36 -1.03 16.49
N ARG A 306 -22.03 -1.03 15.33
CA ARG A 306 -23.25 -0.22 15.09
C ARG A 306 -24.41 -0.57 16.02
N ALA A 307 -24.43 -1.78 16.59
CA ALA A 307 -25.39 -2.16 17.62
C ALA A 307 -25.19 -1.40 18.95
N LEU A 308 -23.95 -0.96 19.23
CA LEU A 308 -23.63 -0.16 20.41
C LEU A 308 -23.67 1.35 20.11
N TRP A 309 -23.41 1.75 18.86
CA TRP A 309 -23.48 3.14 18.42
C TRP A 309 -24.11 3.26 17.03
N PRO A 310 -25.46 3.27 16.95
CA PRO A 310 -26.19 3.29 15.68
C PRO A 310 -25.85 4.51 14.80
N GLU A 311 -25.74 5.68 15.42
CA GLU A 311 -25.52 6.99 14.80
C GLU A 311 -24.05 7.34 14.54
N LYS A 312 -23.12 6.39 14.72
CA LYS A 312 -21.69 6.56 14.43
C LYS A 312 -21.46 7.22 13.06
N PRO A 313 -20.47 8.11 12.89
CA PRO A 313 -20.16 8.67 11.57
C PRO A 313 -19.90 7.57 10.52
N VAL A 314 -20.42 7.75 9.30
CA VAL A 314 -20.04 6.92 8.15
C VAL A 314 -18.74 7.45 7.57
N GLY A 315 -17.80 6.54 7.31
CA GLY A 315 -16.48 6.93 6.84
C GLY A 315 -16.41 7.12 5.34
N GLY A 316 -15.55 8.05 4.90
CA GLY A 316 -15.34 8.37 3.49
C GLY A 316 -16.49 9.17 2.87
N TYR A 317 -16.14 10.13 2.02
CA TYR A 317 -17.08 11.08 1.42
C TYR A 317 -18.22 10.41 0.64
N MET A 318 -17.95 9.27 -0.01
CA MET A 318 -18.95 8.58 -0.85
C MET A 318 -20.08 7.98 -0.03
N ASN A 319 -19.77 7.47 1.16
CA ASN A 319 -20.81 6.97 2.08
C ASN A 319 -21.60 8.13 2.68
N GLN A 320 -20.94 9.26 2.96
CA GLN A 320 -21.59 10.47 3.50
C GLN A 320 -22.57 11.09 2.48
N LEU A 321 -22.20 11.07 1.19
CA LEU A 321 -23.06 11.53 0.11
C LEU A 321 -24.07 10.48 -0.39
N GLY A 322 -24.11 9.28 0.22
CA GLY A 322 -25.06 8.24 -0.17
C GLY A 322 -24.88 7.73 -1.61
N LEU A 323 -23.66 7.80 -2.17
CA LEU A 323 -23.36 7.46 -3.56
C LEU A 323 -23.30 5.94 -3.75
N ILE A 324 -24.48 5.32 -3.82
CA ILE A 324 -24.65 3.89 -4.00
C ILE A 324 -25.04 3.63 -5.46
N THR A 325 -24.38 2.66 -6.09
CA THR A 325 -24.76 2.23 -7.44
C THR A 325 -26.10 1.48 -7.35
N ALA A 326 -27.15 2.00 -7.98
CA ALA A 326 -28.52 1.47 -7.88
C ALA A 326 -28.64 -0.03 -8.21
N ASN A 327 -27.81 -0.53 -9.14
CA ASN A 327 -27.88 -1.91 -9.63
C ASN A 327 -27.10 -2.91 -8.79
N THR A 328 -26.15 -2.46 -7.96
CA THR A 328 -25.23 -3.37 -7.26
C THR A 328 -25.21 -3.16 -5.76
N GLY A 329 -25.77 -2.06 -5.25
CA GLY A 329 -25.70 -1.71 -3.83
C GLY A 329 -24.29 -1.38 -3.34
N PHE A 330 -23.30 -1.32 -4.24
CA PHE A 330 -21.92 -0.97 -3.91
C PHE A 330 -21.69 0.54 -4.07
N THR A 331 -20.95 1.11 -3.13
CA THR A 331 -20.39 2.44 -3.30
C THR A 331 -19.37 2.43 -4.43
N LEU A 332 -19.46 3.45 -5.28
CA LEU A 332 -18.52 3.62 -6.39
C LEU A 332 -17.10 3.74 -5.82
N GLY A 333 -16.13 3.07 -6.43
CA GLY A 333 -14.83 2.80 -5.79
C GLY A 333 -13.69 3.67 -6.32
N ILE A 334 -13.79 4.99 -6.26
CA ILE A 334 -12.69 5.88 -6.66
C ILE A 334 -11.97 6.40 -5.42
N SER A 335 -10.69 6.05 -5.33
CA SER A 335 -9.83 6.45 -4.23
C SER A 335 -9.01 7.68 -4.63
N PRO A 336 -9.20 8.86 -4.01
CA PRO A 336 -8.29 9.98 -4.18
C PRO A 336 -6.95 9.66 -3.53
N THR A 337 -5.86 10.25 -4.03
CA THR A 337 -4.53 10.12 -3.39
C THR A 337 -4.53 10.50 -1.90
N LEU A 338 -3.48 10.12 -1.18
CA LEU A 338 -3.22 10.58 0.20
C LEU A 338 -3.37 12.09 0.36
N PHE A 339 -2.90 12.85 -0.64
CA PHE A 339 -2.98 14.31 -0.65
C PHE A 339 -4.41 14.81 -0.84
N GLY A 340 -5.24 14.06 -1.56
CA GLY A 340 -6.67 14.31 -1.59
C GLY A 340 -7.31 14.15 -0.22
N SER A 341 -6.99 13.10 0.54
CA SER A 341 -7.46 12.97 1.93
C SER A 341 -7.00 14.14 2.80
N PHE A 342 -5.75 14.59 2.67
CA PHE A 342 -5.29 15.78 3.39
C PHE A 342 -5.98 17.08 2.96
N TYR A 343 -6.34 17.20 1.68
CA TYR A 343 -7.14 18.31 1.19
C TYR A 343 -8.56 18.29 1.79
N ALA A 344 -9.18 17.12 1.93
CA ALA A 344 -10.49 16.99 2.58
C ALA A 344 -10.46 17.41 4.06
N GLU A 345 -9.29 17.36 4.71
CA GLU A 345 -9.16 17.77 6.10
C GLU A 345 -9.23 19.28 6.29
N VAL A 346 -8.39 20.07 5.61
CA VAL A 346 -8.34 21.54 5.73
C VAL A 346 -7.78 22.22 4.46
N GLY A 347 -8.11 21.69 3.29
CA GLY A 347 -7.69 22.21 1.99
C GLY A 347 -6.18 22.11 1.75
N ILE A 348 -5.61 23.10 1.05
CA ILE A 348 -4.17 23.12 0.71
C ILE A 348 -3.28 23.11 1.95
N VAL A 349 -3.70 23.77 3.04
CA VAL A 349 -2.99 23.75 4.33
C VAL A 349 -2.86 22.32 4.84
N GLY A 350 -3.91 21.52 4.67
CA GLY A 350 -3.94 20.11 5.07
C GLY A 350 -2.92 19.30 4.30
N ILE A 351 -2.77 19.56 2.99
CA ILE A 351 -1.75 18.91 2.15
C ILE A 351 -0.36 19.18 2.71
N VAL A 352 -0.02 20.45 2.99
CA VAL A 352 1.33 20.81 3.47
C VAL A 352 1.60 20.21 4.85
N LEU A 353 0.69 20.38 5.80
CA LEU A 353 0.86 19.92 7.19
C LEU A 353 0.81 18.40 7.28
N GLY A 354 -0.17 17.76 6.65
CA GLY A 354 -0.35 16.31 6.64
C GLY A 354 0.81 15.59 5.97
N SER A 355 1.25 16.08 4.81
CA SER A 355 2.42 15.52 4.09
C SER A 355 3.70 15.65 4.91
N SER A 356 3.91 16.79 5.55
CA SER A 356 5.06 17.04 6.42
C SER A 356 5.06 16.12 7.65
N LEU A 357 3.90 16.00 8.31
CA LEU A 357 3.74 15.12 9.46
C LEU A 357 4.01 13.66 9.10
N TYR A 358 3.48 13.20 7.97
CA TYR A 358 3.73 11.85 7.49
C TYR A 358 5.19 11.63 7.12
N GLY A 359 5.84 12.58 6.47
CA GLY A 359 7.29 12.52 6.22
C GLY A 359 8.09 12.34 7.51
N VAL A 360 7.74 13.08 8.57
CA VAL A 360 8.34 12.93 9.91
C VAL A 360 8.07 11.55 10.52
N ILE A 361 6.83 11.05 10.45
CA ILE A 361 6.46 9.72 11.00
C ILE A 361 7.24 8.62 10.27
N LEU A 362 7.24 8.62 8.94
CA LEU A 362 7.95 7.63 8.12
C LEU A 362 9.46 7.65 8.42
N ALA A 363 10.07 8.84 8.47
CA ALA A 363 11.49 8.99 8.79
C ALA A 363 11.81 8.49 10.21
N THR A 364 10.91 8.73 11.18
CA THR A 364 11.08 8.27 12.55
C THR A 364 11.03 6.75 12.65
N ILE A 365 10.10 6.10 11.96
CA ILE A 365 10.01 4.64 11.91
C ILE A 365 11.27 4.04 11.29
N ILE A 366 11.73 4.57 10.14
CA ILE A 366 12.93 4.08 9.46
C ILE A 366 14.19 4.28 10.31
N ARG A 367 14.35 5.44 10.95
CA ARG A 367 15.44 5.67 11.91
C ARG A 367 15.39 4.75 13.11
N TYR A 368 14.20 4.36 13.56
CA TYR A 368 14.08 3.39 14.63
C TYR A 368 14.61 2.01 14.19
N THR A 369 14.47 1.64 12.92
CA THR A 369 14.96 0.34 12.42
C THR A 369 16.49 0.19 12.45
N THR A 370 17.26 1.28 12.51
CA THR A 370 18.73 1.21 12.65
C THR A 370 19.18 0.81 14.06
N LYS A 371 18.26 0.85 15.04
CA LYS A 371 18.50 0.43 16.43
C LYS A 371 18.09 -1.01 16.72
N LEU A 372 17.67 -1.74 15.69
CA LEU A 372 17.12 -3.09 15.81
C LEU A 372 18.03 -4.12 15.13
N GLN A 373 17.89 -5.37 15.55
CA GLN A 373 18.52 -6.49 14.87
C GLN A 373 18.06 -6.61 13.40
N PRO A 374 18.89 -7.16 12.49
CA PRO A 374 18.59 -7.25 11.06
C PRO A 374 17.23 -7.87 10.74
N PHE A 375 16.80 -8.89 11.49
CA PHE A 375 15.49 -9.53 11.33
C PHE A 375 14.34 -8.52 11.51
N ALA A 376 14.28 -7.85 12.66
CA ALA A 376 13.20 -6.91 12.97
C ALA A 376 13.28 -5.64 12.12
N SER A 377 14.50 -5.16 11.84
CA SER A 377 14.75 -4.03 10.95
C SER A 377 14.18 -4.28 9.55
N THR A 378 14.50 -5.44 8.96
CA THR A 378 13.98 -5.86 7.65
C THR A 378 12.47 -6.03 7.66
N LEU A 379 11.92 -6.66 8.71
CA LEU A 379 10.48 -6.88 8.84
C LEU A 379 9.72 -5.56 8.88
N ILE A 380 10.15 -4.59 9.69
CA ILE A 380 9.48 -3.28 9.78
C ILE A 380 9.57 -2.51 8.47
N ARG A 381 10.72 -2.52 7.79
CA ARG A 381 10.89 -1.88 6.47
C ARG A 381 9.96 -2.48 5.43
N ALA A 382 9.84 -3.81 5.41
CA ALA A 382 8.96 -4.53 4.50
C ALA A 382 7.48 -4.19 4.73
N ILE A 383 7.04 -4.16 6.00
CA ILE A 383 5.70 -3.71 6.38
C ILE A 383 5.48 -2.29 5.90
N LEU A 384 6.40 -1.37 6.20
CA LEU A 384 6.25 0.05 5.86
C LEU A 384 6.11 0.25 4.35
N CYS A 385 6.98 -0.38 3.55
CA CYS A 385 6.92 -0.30 2.09
C CYS A 385 5.63 -0.87 1.51
N ALA A 386 5.16 -2.00 2.05
CA ALA A 386 3.89 -2.59 1.62
C ALA A 386 2.68 -1.72 2.01
N CYS A 387 2.72 -1.08 3.19
CA CYS A 387 1.68 -0.17 3.66
C CYS A 387 1.64 1.15 2.88
N LEU A 388 2.75 1.60 2.30
CA LEU A 388 2.79 2.84 1.53
C LEU A 388 1.88 2.79 0.30
N ILE A 389 1.68 1.63 -0.33
CA ILE A 389 0.81 1.51 -1.51
C ILE A 389 -0.65 1.91 -1.19
N PRO A 390 -1.37 1.25 -0.26
CA PRO A 390 -2.72 1.66 0.10
C PRO A 390 -2.75 3.05 0.75
N LEU A 391 -1.70 3.46 1.47
CA LEU A 391 -1.62 4.78 2.09
C LEU A 391 -1.58 5.90 1.05
N LEU A 392 -0.69 5.81 0.05
CA LEU A 392 -0.56 6.78 -1.03
C LEU A 392 -1.79 6.80 -1.95
N ARG A 393 -2.47 5.64 -2.08
CA ARG A 393 -3.76 5.53 -2.77
C ARG A 393 -4.89 6.29 -2.09
N GLY A 394 -4.81 6.55 -0.79
CA GLY A 394 -5.72 7.43 -0.02
C GLY A 394 -7.21 7.08 -0.03
N GLY A 395 -8.06 8.08 0.29
CA GLY A 395 -9.51 8.04 0.19
C GLY A 395 -10.27 7.75 1.47
N ASP A 396 -9.82 6.76 2.23
CA ASP A 396 -10.39 6.40 3.52
C ASP A 396 -9.26 6.05 4.47
N LEU A 397 -8.67 7.07 5.10
CA LEU A 397 -7.50 6.89 5.96
C LEU A 397 -7.76 5.94 7.12
N ALA A 398 -8.90 6.06 7.79
CA ALA A 398 -9.29 5.16 8.86
C ALA A 398 -9.45 3.71 8.36
N GLY A 399 -9.99 3.51 7.15
CA GLY A 399 -10.07 2.21 6.50
C GLY A 399 -8.70 1.63 6.16
N ILE A 400 -7.79 2.48 5.67
CA ILE A 400 -6.40 2.10 5.37
C ILE A 400 -5.66 1.72 6.65
N TYR A 401 -5.81 2.47 7.75
CA TYR A 401 -5.17 2.10 9.01
C TYR A 401 -5.71 0.78 9.56
N ALA A 402 -7.03 0.55 9.48
CA ALA A 402 -7.63 -0.72 9.85
C ALA A 402 -7.12 -1.86 8.96
N TRP A 403 -6.96 -1.62 7.66
CA TRP A 403 -6.33 -2.55 6.73
C TRP A 403 -4.89 -2.87 7.14
N ILE A 404 -4.07 -1.87 7.46
CA ILE A 404 -2.67 -2.05 7.88
C ILE A 404 -2.62 -2.88 9.17
N GLY A 405 -3.45 -2.51 10.15
CA GLY A 405 -3.59 -3.23 11.42
C GLY A 405 -3.95 -4.70 11.18
N MET A 406 -5.01 -4.96 10.42
CA MET A 406 -5.49 -6.33 10.17
C MET A 406 -4.57 -7.13 9.23
N ALA A 407 -3.84 -6.47 8.33
CA ALA A 407 -2.88 -7.11 7.44
C ALA A 407 -1.65 -7.60 8.21
N PHE A 408 -1.11 -6.77 9.09
CA PHE A 408 0.19 -7.01 9.72
C PHE A 408 0.14 -7.28 11.22
N TRP A 409 -1.05 -7.47 11.83
CA TRP A 409 -1.15 -7.78 13.27
C TRP A 409 -0.29 -8.98 13.72
N PRO A 410 -0.09 -10.07 12.94
CA PRO A 410 0.83 -11.12 13.37
C PRO A 410 2.27 -10.64 13.50
N CYS A 411 2.69 -9.75 12.60
CA CYS A 411 4.00 -9.14 12.63
C CYS A 411 4.13 -8.17 13.81
N PHE A 412 3.11 -7.33 14.04
CA PHE A 412 3.08 -6.42 15.19
C PHE A 412 3.09 -7.17 16.51
N LEU A 413 2.33 -8.26 16.62
CA LEU A 413 2.32 -9.11 17.80
C LEU A 413 3.71 -9.72 18.06
N LEU A 414 4.38 -10.23 17.02
CA LEU A 414 5.76 -10.72 17.13
C LEU A 414 6.71 -9.62 17.61
N LEU A 415 6.70 -8.46 16.95
CA LEU A 415 7.53 -7.30 17.29
C LEU A 415 7.30 -6.84 18.73
N TRP A 416 6.06 -6.90 19.21
CA TRP A 416 5.71 -6.53 20.58
C TRP A 416 6.16 -7.58 21.61
N LEU A 417 5.85 -8.86 21.40
CA LEU A 417 6.21 -9.96 22.31
C LEU A 417 7.72 -10.14 22.43
N LYS A 418 8.46 -9.93 21.34
CA LYS A 418 9.92 -10.14 21.26
C LYS A 418 10.72 -8.83 21.19
N ARG A 419 10.13 -7.71 21.62
CA ARG A 419 10.77 -6.37 21.56
C ARG A 419 12.13 -6.29 22.26
N ALA A 420 12.34 -7.06 23.33
CA ALA A 420 13.61 -7.10 24.05
C ALA A 420 14.70 -7.81 23.23
N ASP A 421 14.35 -8.96 22.63
CA ASP A 421 15.23 -9.77 21.79
C ASP A 421 15.67 -9.00 20.54
N PHE A 422 14.83 -8.10 20.03
CA PHE A 422 15.09 -7.33 18.80
C PHE A 422 15.94 -6.08 18.97
N ARG A 423 16.27 -5.66 20.19
CA ARG A 423 17.20 -4.55 20.39
C ARG A 423 18.58 -4.93 19.88
N LEU A 424 19.25 -4.01 19.18
CA LEU A 424 20.61 -4.24 18.71
C LEU A 424 21.53 -4.51 19.92
N LYS A 425 22.23 -5.64 19.91
CA LYS A 425 23.23 -5.97 20.93
C LYS A 425 24.60 -5.46 20.49
N PRO A 426 25.48 -5.03 21.41
CA PRO A 426 26.81 -4.49 21.07
C PRO A 426 27.68 -5.43 20.22
N SER A 427 27.44 -6.74 20.32
CA SER A 427 28.19 -7.79 19.62
C SER A 427 27.87 -7.90 18.12
N TYR A 428 26.83 -7.23 17.62
CA TYR A 428 26.52 -7.26 16.19
C TYR A 428 27.35 -6.19 15.47
N HIS A 429 28.37 -6.64 14.71
CA HIS A 429 29.00 -5.77 13.73
C HIS A 429 27.99 -5.42 12.64
N ILE A 430 27.58 -4.16 12.61
CA ILE A 430 26.92 -3.59 11.45
C ILE A 430 28.02 -3.39 10.41
N GLN A 431 27.93 -4.09 9.28
CA GLN A 431 28.77 -3.78 8.15
C GLN A 431 28.31 -2.42 7.61
N ASP A 432 29.11 -1.40 7.88
CA ASP A 432 28.87 -0.07 7.34
C ASP A 432 28.97 -0.16 5.82
N TYR A 433 27.94 0.37 5.15
CA TYR A 433 27.96 0.48 3.70
C TYR A 433 28.93 1.61 3.33
N ASP A 434 30.11 1.25 2.81
CA ASP A 434 31.02 2.20 2.20
C ASP A 434 30.69 2.34 0.69
N PRO A 435 30.17 3.50 0.24
CA PRO A 435 29.86 3.72 -1.17
C PRO A 435 31.10 3.79 -2.07
N THR A 436 32.32 3.88 -1.51
CA THR A 436 33.58 4.03 -2.27
C THR A 436 34.27 2.71 -2.59
N TYR A 437 33.90 1.61 -1.93
CA TYR A 437 34.42 0.28 -2.25
C TYR A 437 33.70 -0.30 -3.48
N GLU A 438 34.27 -0.04 -4.67
CA GLU A 438 34.04 -0.88 -5.85
C GLU A 438 34.88 -2.14 -5.68
N GLU A 439 34.26 -3.26 -5.30
CA GLU A 439 34.88 -4.57 -5.51
C GLU A 439 34.92 -4.83 -7.02
N VAL A 440 36.14 -4.99 -7.52
CA VAL A 440 36.50 -5.44 -8.88
C VAL A 440 35.80 -6.75 -9.22
#